data_AF-A0A524KUJ8-F1
#
_entry.id   AF-A0A524KUJ8-F1
#
_cell.length_a   1.000
_cell.length_b   1.000
_cell.length_c   1.000
_cell.angle_alpha   90.00
_cell.angle_beta   90.00
_cell.angle_gamma   90.00
#
_symmetry.space_group_name_H-M   'P 1'
#
loop_
_entity.id
_entity.type
_entity.pdbx_description
1 polymer ?
#
loop_
_entity_poly.entity_id
_entity_poly.type
_entity_poly.pdbx_seq_one_letter_code
_entity_poly.pdbx_strand_id
1 'polypeptide(L)'
;MLTRPSSILTRHSIVVDAILGTGLQKNISGRLAGVVERINRSGLPIVSVDIPTGISSDDGQVMGTAVRAAYTVTFGLPKRGHMFYPGAEYTGRLFTADIGFPKRLLTSEALPVELLELDAVSALIARRNAFSHKGDYGHVLIVAGSQGKTGAALMAARACLRAGAGLVTIGVPESLVPVVQARVAEEMILGLPDRGDGTLSSKAAAVILDFLDSRADLLAIGPGIGESADCRKLMETLIKSSRSPMVIDADGINALQGEKSILLQANAGIILTPHPG
;
A
#
# COMPACT_ATOMS: atom_id res chain seq x y z
N MET A 1 -8.85 -6.88 -45.14
CA MET A 1 -10.11 -6.23 -44.71
C MET A 1 -9.93 -4.84 -44.08
N LEU A 2 -8.85 -4.54 -43.33
CA LEU A 2 -8.62 -3.19 -42.75
C LEU A 2 -7.85 -2.18 -43.63
N THR A 3 -7.80 -2.37 -44.95
CA THR A 3 -6.99 -1.54 -45.87
C THR A 3 -7.77 -0.54 -46.71
N ARG A 4 -9.10 -0.40 -46.51
CA ARG A 4 -9.91 0.66 -47.15
C ARG A 4 -10.70 1.47 -46.11
N PRO A 5 -10.61 2.83 -46.10
CA PRO A 5 -10.45 3.56 -44.84
C PRO A 5 -11.64 4.41 -44.37
N SER A 6 -12.83 4.36 -44.96
CA SER A 6 -13.88 5.35 -44.63
C SER A 6 -15.31 4.82 -44.41
N SER A 7 -15.55 3.50 -44.42
CA SER A 7 -16.93 2.98 -44.33
C SER A 7 -17.26 2.04 -43.16
N ILE A 8 -16.28 1.59 -42.37
CA ILE A 8 -16.54 0.53 -41.36
C ILE A 8 -16.81 1.10 -39.95
N LEU A 9 -16.14 2.20 -39.58
CA LEU A 9 -16.29 2.82 -38.27
C LEU A 9 -17.26 4.00 -38.38
N THR A 10 -18.52 3.77 -38.03
CA THR A 10 -19.54 4.82 -37.96
C THR A 10 -19.68 5.32 -36.51
N ARG A 11 -20.32 6.46 -36.30
CA ARG A 11 -20.55 7.00 -34.94
C ARG A 11 -21.41 6.12 -34.03
N HIS A 12 -22.10 5.11 -34.58
CA HIS A 12 -22.93 4.17 -33.83
C HIS A 12 -22.28 2.78 -33.69
N SER A 13 -20.98 2.68 -33.99
CA SER A 13 -20.22 1.44 -33.90
C SER A 13 -19.56 1.29 -32.53
N ILE A 14 -19.40 0.03 -32.10
CA ILE A 14 -18.54 -0.36 -31.00
C ILE A 14 -17.35 -1.14 -31.55
N VAL A 15 -16.15 -0.91 -31.00
CA VAL A 15 -14.97 -1.68 -31.38
C VAL A 15 -14.80 -2.82 -30.39
N VAL A 16 -14.69 -4.04 -30.88
CA VAL A 16 -14.32 -5.20 -30.06
C VAL A 16 -12.85 -5.52 -30.31
N ASP A 17 -12.03 -5.31 -29.30
CA ASP A 17 -10.62 -5.68 -29.29
C ASP A 17 -10.48 -7.13 -28.80
N ALA A 18 -10.31 -8.03 -29.75
CA ALA A 18 -10.02 -9.45 -29.50
C ALA A 18 -8.77 -9.88 -30.29
N ILE A 19 -7.79 -8.97 -30.40
CA ILE A 19 -6.61 -9.19 -31.25
C ILE A 19 -5.58 -10.06 -30.52
N LEU A 20 -5.19 -9.67 -29.31
CA LEU A 20 -4.25 -10.39 -28.44
C LEU A 20 -4.75 -10.39 -27.01
N GLY A 21 -4.58 -11.52 -26.32
CA GLY A 21 -4.85 -11.66 -24.89
C GLY A 21 -3.56 -11.95 -24.10
N THR A 22 -3.63 -12.87 -23.14
CA THR A 22 -2.47 -13.32 -22.32
C THR A 22 -1.29 -13.91 -23.12
N GLY A 23 -1.49 -14.29 -24.38
CA GLY A 23 -0.44 -14.84 -25.25
C GLY A 23 0.55 -13.82 -25.81
N LEU A 24 0.46 -12.54 -25.43
CA LEU A 24 1.38 -11.49 -25.88
C LEU A 24 2.79 -11.71 -25.32
N GLN A 25 3.77 -11.96 -26.21
CA GLN A 25 5.16 -12.22 -25.82
C GLN A 25 6.17 -11.18 -26.33
N LYS A 26 5.79 -10.33 -27.29
CA LYS A 26 6.69 -9.39 -27.97
C LYS A 26 6.00 -8.04 -28.12
N ASN A 27 6.80 -6.98 -28.17
CA ASN A 27 6.29 -5.64 -28.42
C ASN A 27 5.49 -5.58 -29.72
N ILE A 28 4.29 -4.99 -29.63
CA ILE A 28 3.46 -4.69 -30.78
C ILE A 28 4.17 -3.66 -31.65
N SER A 29 4.30 -3.97 -32.93
CA SER A 29 5.00 -3.12 -33.90
C SER A 29 4.39 -3.26 -35.30
N GLY A 30 4.88 -2.45 -36.24
CA GLY A 30 4.49 -2.50 -37.65
C GLY A 30 3.00 -2.33 -37.86
N ARG A 31 2.41 -3.21 -38.69
CA ARG A 31 1.00 -3.10 -39.08
C ARG A 31 0.06 -3.18 -37.88
N LEU A 32 0.37 -3.99 -36.88
CA LEU A 32 -0.51 -4.15 -35.72
C LEU A 32 -0.53 -2.91 -34.85
N ALA A 33 0.63 -2.26 -34.65
CA ALA A 33 0.70 -0.98 -33.96
C ALA A 33 -0.19 0.08 -34.66
N GLY A 34 -0.13 0.14 -35.99
CA GLY A 34 -0.99 1.04 -36.78
C GLY A 34 -2.49 0.73 -36.68
N VAL A 35 -2.88 -0.52 -36.36
CA VAL A 35 -4.29 -0.87 -36.08
C VAL A 35 -4.70 -0.36 -34.70
N VAL A 36 -3.88 -0.62 -33.68
CA VAL A 36 -4.11 -0.15 -32.30
C VAL A 36 -4.25 1.37 -32.26
N GLU A 37 -3.35 2.11 -32.91
CA GLU A 37 -3.41 3.57 -32.99
C GLU A 37 -4.70 4.08 -33.65
N ARG A 38 -5.17 3.41 -34.71
CA ARG A 38 -6.42 3.78 -35.39
C ARG A 38 -7.64 3.51 -34.52
N ILE A 39 -7.65 2.39 -33.80
CA ILE A 39 -8.70 2.05 -32.83
C ILE A 39 -8.78 3.13 -31.76
N ASN A 40 -7.64 3.46 -31.13
CA ASN A 40 -7.58 4.47 -30.08
C ASN A 40 -7.98 5.88 -30.57
N ARG A 41 -7.68 6.23 -31.82
CA ARG A 41 -8.07 7.53 -32.43
C ARG A 41 -9.51 7.57 -32.96
N SER A 42 -10.24 6.46 -32.92
CA SER A 42 -11.60 6.39 -33.50
C SER A 42 -12.63 7.22 -32.74
N GLY A 43 -12.40 7.51 -31.46
CA GLY A 43 -13.37 8.17 -30.58
C GLY A 43 -14.59 7.31 -30.24
N LEU A 44 -14.58 6.01 -30.61
CA LEU A 44 -15.65 5.07 -30.32
C LEU A 44 -15.41 4.33 -29.00
N PRO A 45 -16.45 3.81 -28.33
CA PRO A 45 -16.27 2.90 -27.22
C PRO A 45 -15.56 1.61 -27.70
N ILE A 46 -14.56 1.19 -26.93
CA ILE A 46 -13.79 -0.02 -27.18
C ILE A 46 -14.03 -1.02 -26.05
N VAL A 47 -14.37 -2.26 -26.40
CA VAL A 47 -14.51 -3.39 -25.48
C VAL A 47 -13.38 -4.37 -25.75
N SER A 48 -12.47 -4.54 -24.80
CA SER A 48 -11.41 -5.54 -24.90
C SER A 48 -11.85 -6.88 -24.35
N VAL A 49 -11.45 -7.94 -25.03
CA VAL A 49 -11.69 -9.33 -24.66
C VAL A 49 -10.45 -9.86 -23.98
N ASP A 50 -10.63 -10.45 -22.79
CA ASP A 50 -9.58 -10.95 -21.89
C ASP A 50 -8.73 -9.86 -21.23
N ILE A 51 -7.94 -9.14 -22.03
CA ILE A 51 -7.05 -8.04 -21.62
C ILE A 51 -6.86 -7.09 -22.82
N PRO A 52 -6.71 -5.76 -22.65
CA PRO A 52 -6.49 -4.88 -23.78
C PRO A 52 -5.23 -5.25 -24.56
N THR A 53 -5.37 -5.41 -25.88
CA THR A 53 -4.26 -5.76 -26.76
C THR A 53 -3.10 -4.80 -26.55
N GLY A 54 -1.93 -5.34 -26.21
CA GLY A 54 -0.70 -4.58 -25.96
C GLY A 54 -0.36 -4.36 -24.48
N ILE A 55 -1.23 -4.79 -23.56
CA ILE A 55 -0.91 -4.85 -22.13
C ILE A 55 -0.38 -6.24 -21.78
N SER A 56 0.76 -6.27 -21.10
CA SER A 56 1.27 -7.49 -20.45
C SER A 56 0.35 -7.91 -19.31
N SER A 57 -0.14 -9.16 -19.35
CA SER A 57 -1.04 -9.68 -18.31
C SER A 57 -0.40 -9.87 -16.95
N ASP A 58 0.93 -9.94 -16.90
CA ASP A 58 1.66 -10.31 -15.69
C ASP A 58 2.05 -9.09 -14.83
N ASP A 59 2.38 -7.97 -15.48
CA ASP A 59 2.94 -6.78 -14.82
C ASP A 59 2.27 -5.45 -15.24
N GLY A 60 1.34 -5.48 -16.20
CA GLY A 60 0.62 -4.28 -16.64
C GLY A 60 1.43 -3.32 -17.51
N GLN A 61 2.62 -3.72 -17.98
CA GLN A 61 3.41 -2.88 -18.88
C GLN A 61 2.79 -2.78 -20.28
N VAL A 62 2.95 -1.61 -20.92
CA VAL A 62 2.59 -1.41 -22.33
C VAL A 62 3.71 -1.97 -23.22
N MET A 63 3.40 -3.02 -23.98
CA MET A 63 4.35 -3.68 -24.87
C MET A 63 4.34 -3.06 -26.26
N GLY A 64 4.95 -1.88 -26.40
CA GLY A 64 5.04 -1.12 -27.64
C GLY A 64 3.89 -0.12 -27.83
N THR A 65 2.66 -0.60 -27.98
CA THR A 65 1.42 0.22 -27.97
C THR A 65 0.26 -0.64 -27.49
N ALA A 66 -0.76 -0.03 -26.88
CA ALA A 66 -1.89 -0.73 -26.30
C ALA A 66 -3.25 -0.10 -26.61
N VAL A 67 -4.27 -0.93 -26.73
CA VAL A 67 -5.67 -0.52 -26.86
C VAL A 67 -6.14 0.08 -25.54
N ARG A 68 -6.73 1.28 -25.59
CA ARG A 68 -7.31 1.94 -24.40
C ARG A 68 -8.80 1.65 -24.36
N ALA A 69 -9.19 0.63 -23.61
CA ALA A 69 -10.56 0.15 -23.56
C ALA A 69 -11.46 1.03 -22.68
N ALA A 70 -12.74 1.14 -23.05
CA ALA A 70 -13.77 1.66 -22.16
C ALA A 70 -14.24 0.56 -21.18
N TYR A 71 -14.29 -0.69 -21.67
CA TYR A 71 -14.67 -1.87 -20.91
C TYR A 71 -13.75 -3.03 -21.26
N THR A 72 -13.46 -3.91 -20.29
CA THR A 72 -12.75 -5.16 -20.53
C THR A 72 -13.54 -6.32 -19.93
N VAL A 73 -13.72 -7.41 -20.67
CA VAL A 73 -14.31 -8.65 -20.17
C VAL A 73 -13.23 -9.71 -20.06
N THR A 74 -12.78 -9.99 -18.83
CA THR A 74 -11.80 -11.04 -18.52
C THR A 74 -12.49 -12.35 -18.14
N PHE A 75 -11.77 -13.47 -18.24
CA PHE A 75 -12.31 -14.80 -17.94
C PHE A 75 -11.71 -15.40 -16.67
N GLY A 76 -12.56 -15.99 -15.83
CA GLY A 76 -12.18 -16.70 -14.61
C GLY A 76 -11.75 -15.77 -13.48
N LEU A 77 -10.54 -15.20 -13.59
CA LEU A 77 -9.99 -14.24 -12.63
C LEU A 77 -9.44 -12.99 -13.35
N PRO A 78 -9.38 -11.84 -12.67
CA PRO A 78 -8.58 -10.71 -13.11
C PRO A 78 -7.11 -11.10 -13.27
N LYS A 79 -6.45 -10.52 -14.29
CA LYS A 79 -5.00 -10.62 -14.47
C LYS A 79 -4.33 -9.46 -13.74
N ARG A 80 -3.08 -9.63 -13.32
CA ARG A 80 -2.30 -8.58 -12.63
C ARG A 80 -2.19 -7.30 -13.48
N GLY A 81 -2.07 -7.46 -14.80
CA GLY A 81 -2.03 -6.34 -15.75
C GLY A 81 -3.29 -5.47 -15.78
N HIS A 82 -4.43 -5.93 -15.24
CA HIS A 82 -5.62 -5.10 -15.06
C HIS A 82 -5.53 -4.18 -13.84
N MET A 83 -4.66 -4.49 -12.89
CA MET A 83 -4.57 -3.81 -11.59
C MET A 83 -3.32 -2.95 -11.48
N PHE A 84 -2.23 -3.34 -12.15
CA PHE A 84 -0.98 -2.58 -12.13
C PHE A 84 -0.97 -1.50 -13.21
N TYR A 85 -0.50 -0.33 -12.81
CA TYR A 85 -0.27 0.77 -13.74
C TYR A 85 1.01 0.52 -14.56
N PRO A 86 1.02 0.90 -15.86
CA PRO A 86 -0.03 1.64 -16.56
C PRO A 86 -1.24 0.81 -17.03
N GLY A 87 -1.18 -0.53 -17.09
CA GLY A 87 -2.23 -1.40 -17.66
C GLY A 87 -3.64 -1.22 -17.08
N ALA A 88 -3.75 -0.89 -15.79
CA ALA A 88 -5.02 -0.52 -15.17
C ALA A 88 -5.72 0.65 -15.88
N GLU A 89 -4.96 1.63 -16.37
CA GLU A 89 -5.52 2.77 -17.11
C GLU A 89 -6.07 2.38 -18.48
N TYR A 90 -5.53 1.31 -19.08
CA TYR A 90 -5.97 0.80 -20.39
C TYR A 90 -7.15 -0.15 -20.30
N THR A 91 -7.41 -0.70 -19.11
CA THR A 91 -8.44 -1.73 -18.88
C THR A 91 -9.86 -1.15 -18.89
N GLY A 92 -10.02 0.13 -18.51
CA GLY A 92 -11.34 0.72 -18.33
C GLY A 92 -12.13 0.00 -17.23
N ARG A 93 -13.46 -0.11 -17.40
CA ARG A 93 -14.28 -0.87 -16.45
C ARG A 93 -14.17 -2.38 -16.72
N LEU A 94 -13.61 -3.10 -15.75
CA LEU A 94 -13.40 -4.55 -15.81
C LEU A 94 -14.65 -5.34 -15.41
N PHE A 95 -14.94 -6.41 -16.15
CA PHE A 95 -15.91 -7.44 -15.82
C PHE A 95 -15.24 -8.80 -15.86
N THR A 96 -15.42 -9.61 -14.82
CA THR A 96 -14.95 -11.00 -14.79
C THR A 96 -16.10 -11.93 -15.13
N ALA A 97 -15.99 -12.64 -16.25
CA ALA A 97 -16.97 -13.62 -16.70
C ALA A 97 -16.59 -15.03 -16.20
N ASP A 98 -17.57 -15.70 -15.59
CA ASP A 98 -17.50 -17.15 -15.32
C ASP A 98 -17.76 -17.91 -16.62
N ILE A 99 -16.74 -18.64 -17.08
CA ILE A 99 -16.80 -19.45 -18.29
C ILE A 99 -16.76 -20.96 -18.00
N GLY A 100 -17.03 -21.36 -16.74
CA GLY A 100 -17.14 -22.76 -16.34
C GLY A 100 -15.87 -23.38 -15.78
N PHE A 101 -14.91 -22.57 -15.31
CA PHE A 101 -13.75 -23.10 -14.60
C PHE A 101 -14.18 -23.76 -13.28
N PRO A 102 -13.65 -24.93 -12.93
CA PRO A 102 -13.88 -25.52 -11.62
C PRO A 102 -13.47 -24.56 -10.50
N LYS A 103 -14.39 -24.23 -9.58
CA LYS A 103 -14.16 -23.27 -8.48
C LYS A 103 -12.88 -23.54 -7.69
N ARG A 104 -12.55 -24.82 -7.46
CA ARG A 104 -11.32 -25.24 -6.76
C ARG A 104 -10.03 -24.71 -7.38
N LEU A 105 -10.02 -24.42 -8.69
CA LEU A 105 -8.87 -23.85 -9.37
C LEU A 105 -8.79 -22.33 -9.19
N LEU A 106 -9.94 -21.66 -9.01
CA LEU A 106 -10.04 -20.22 -8.82
C LEU A 106 -9.77 -19.80 -7.37
N THR A 107 -9.94 -20.71 -6.42
CA THR A 107 -9.71 -20.50 -4.97
C THR A 107 -8.54 -21.35 -4.45
N SER A 108 -7.64 -21.75 -5.34
CA SER A 108 -6.50 -22.61 -4.97
C SER A 108 -5.46 -21.81 -4.20
N GLU A 109 -4.95 -22.38 -3.09
CA GLU A 109 -3.80 -21.82 -2.35
C GLU A 109 -2.51 -21.78 -3.20
N ALA A 110 -2.49 -22.44 -4.37
CA ALA A 110 -1.40 -22.33 -5.33
C ALA A 110 -1.38 -20.98 -6.07
N LEU A 111 -2.45 -20.17 -5.99
CA LEU A 111 -2.47 -18.82 -6.53
C LEU A 111 -1.66 -17.90 -5.59
N PRO A 112 -0.59 -17.25 -6.08
CA PRO A 112 0.33 -16.50 -5.22
C PRO A 112 -0.17 -15.10 -4.86
N VAL A 113 -1.33 -14.69 -5.38
CA VAL A 113 -1.86 -13.34 -5.27
C VAL A 113 -3.37 -13.35 -5.15
N GLU A 114 -3.91 -12.39 -4.41
CA GLU A 114 -5.34 -12.17 -4.23
C GLU A 114 -5.68 -10.70 -4.48
N LEU A 115 -6.91 -10.45 -4.95
CA LEU A 115 -7.46 -9.11 -5.04
C LEU A 115 -8.26 -8.84 -3.76
N LEU A 116 -7.93 -7.77 -3.05
CA LEU A 116 -8.69 -7.36 -1.88
C LEU A 116 -10.05 -6.80 -2.30
N GLU A 117 -11.11 -7.52 -1.94
CA GLU A 117 -12.50 -7.08 -2.12
C GLU A 117 -13.12 -6.62 -0.80
N LEU A 118 -14.19 -5.84 -0.89
CA LEU A 118 -14.81 -5.18 0.26
C LEU A 118 -15.26 -6.17 1.34
N ASP A 119 -15.84 -7.29 0.93
CA ASP A 119 -16.30 -8.36 1.82
C ASP A 119 -15.14 -9.05 2.54
N ALA A 120 -14.06 -9.36 1.81
CA ALA A 120 -12.84 -9.93 2.38
C ALA A 120 -12.22 -8.99 3.42
N VAL A 121 -12.09 -7.69 3.09
CA VAL A 121 -11.55 -6.68 4.03
C VAL A 121 -12.49 -6.48 5.22
N SER A 122 -13.81 -6.41 4.99
CA SER A 122 -14.79 -6.24 6.07
C SER A 122 -14.79 -7.42 7.03
N ALA A 123 -14.49 -8.64 6.57
CA ALA A 123 -14.39 -9.82 7.42
C ALA A 123 -13.18 -9.79 8.37
N LEU A 124 -12.14 -9.00 8.05
CA LEU A 124 -10.96 -8.83 8.91
C LEU A 124 -11.20 -7.90 10.10
N ILE A 125 -12.26 -7.07 10.07
CA ILE A 125 -12.55 -6.14 11.15
C ILE A 125 -13.15 -6.92 12.34
N ALA A 126 -12.39 -6.98 13.43
CA ALA A 126 -12.82 -7.68 14.64
C ALA A 126 -14.12 -7.09 15.22
N ARG A 127 -15.05 -7.97 15.59
CA ARG A 127 -16.28 -7.57 16.30
C ARG A 127 -15.93 -7.03 17.70
N ARG A 128 -16.57 -5.92 18.08
CA ARG A 128 -16.41 -5.34 19.42
C ARG A 128 -17.43 -5.93 20.40
N ASN A 129 -16.93 -6.48 21.49
CA ASN A 129 -17.78 -7.01 22.56
C ASN A 129 -18.42 -5.86 23.35
N ALA A 130 -19.72 -5.96 23.64
CA ALA A 130 -20.42 -4.95 24.42
C ALA A 130 -19.87 -4.82 25.85
N PHE A 131 -19.48 -5.95 26.45
CA PHE A 131 -18.79 -5.99 27.74
C PHE A 131 -17.27 -6.01 27.50
N SER A 132 -16.70 -4.84 27.24
CA SER A 132 -15.27 -4.64 27.01
C SER A 132 -14.79 -3.33 27.64
N HIS A 133 -13.50 -3.20 27.81
CA HIS A 133 -12.81 -2.00 28.24
C HIS A 133 -11.65 -1.65 27.30
N LYS A 134 -11.07 -0.47 27.47
CA LYS A 134 -9.97 0.04 26.63
C LYS A 134 -8.78 -0.92 26.48
N GLY A 135 -8.48 -1.75 27.49
CA GLY A 135 -7.39 -2.73 27.40
C GLY A 135 -7.65 -3.88 26.40
N ASP A 136 -8.91 -4.17 26.07
CA ASP A 136 -9.26 -5.28 25.16
C ASP A 136 -8.93 -4.96 23.69
N TYR A 137 -8.70 -3.68 23.39
CA TYR A 137 -8.45 -3.17 22.04
C TYR A 137 -7.00 -2.68 21.86
N GLY A 138 -6.11 -3.12 22.75
CA GLY A 138 -4.68 -2.86 22.72
C GLY A 138 -4.28 -1.42 23.01
N HIS A 139 -2.99 -1.25 23.27
CA HIS A 139 -2.31 0.01 23.49
C HIS A 139 -1.19 0.18 22.48
N VAL A 140 -1.32 1.19 21.61
CA VAL A 140 -0.31 1.53 20.60
C VAL A 140 0.57 2.67 21.08
N LEU A 141 1.89 2.49 21.02
CA LEU A 141 2.88 3.55 21.14
C LEU A 141 3.25 4.05 19.73
N ILE A 142 3.13 5.35 19.51
CA ILE A 142 3.47 5.99 18.22
C ILE A 142 4.66 6.91 18.43
N VAL A 143 5.83 6.55 17.90
CA VAL A 143 7.04 7.37 17.95
C VAL A 143 7.20 8.09 16.63
N ALA A 144 6.83 9.37 16.62
CA ALA A 144 6.73 10.17 15.42
C ALA A 144 6.97 11.65 15.73
N GLY A 145 7.33 12.41 14.71
CA GLY A 145 7.52 13.84 14.78
C GLY A 145 8.90 14.28 15.29
N SER A 146 9.23 15.49 14.88
CA SER A 146 10.43 16.25 15.24
C SER A 146 10.14 17.74 15.04
N GLN A 147 11.12 18.61 15.29
CA GLN A 147 11.04 20.05 15.00
C GLN A 147 10.54 20.27 13.56
N GLY A 148 9.40 20.95 13.41
CA GLY A 148 8.76 21.20 12.10
C GLY A 148 7.95 20.03 11.51
N LYS A 149 7.95 18.85 12.14
CA LYS A 149 7.22 17.65 11.66
C LYS A 149 6.26 17.05 12.68
N THR A 150 5.88 17.79 13.73
CA THR A 150 4.94 17.33 14.78
C THR A 150 3.57 16.87 14.24
N GLY A 151 3.14 17.41 13.09
CA GLY A 151 1.92 16.98 12.41
C GLY A 151 1.89 15.50 12.03
N ALA A 152 3.06 14.89 11.76
CA ALA A 152 3.15 13.46 11.46
C ALA A 152 2.66 12.59 12.64
N ALA A 153 3.08 12.94 13.86
CA ALA A 153 2.66 12.27 15.07
C ALA A 153 1.15 12.38 15.31
N LEU A 154 0.61 13.61 15.15
CA LEU A 154 -0.82 13.88 15.34
C LEU A 154 -1.70 13.11 14.34
N MET A 155 -1.28 13.05 13.06
CA MET A 155 -2.03 12.32 12.03
C MET A 155 -2.02 10.81 12.27
N ALA A 156 -0.86 10.24 12.61
CA ALA A 156 -0.73 8.82 12.90
C ALA A 156 -1.56 8.42 14.13
N ALA A 157 -1.51 9.22 15.20
CA ALA A 157 -2.25 8.95 16.43
C ALA A 157 -3.76 9.02 16.25
N ARG A 158 -4.23 10.05 15.55
CA ARG A 158 -5.65 10.17 15.20
C ARG A 158 -6.11 9.00 14.33
N ALA A 159 -5.31 8.58 13.36
CA ALA A 159 -5.65 7.42 12.52
C ALA A 159 -5.75 6.13 13.35
N CYS A 160 -4.84 5.94 14.31
CA CYS A 160 -4.83 4.79 15.21
C CYS A 160 -6.08 4.73 16.10
N LEU A 161 -6.48 5.85 16.72
CA LEU A 161 -7.74 5.93 17.48
C LEU A 161 -8.96 5.65 16.58
N ARG A 162 -8.98 6.20 15.36
CA ARG A 162 -10.08 6.00 14.40
C ARG A 162 -10.18 4.57 13.89
N ALA A 163 -9.05 3.86 13.81
CA ALA A 163 -9.01 2.43 13.51
C ALA A 163 -9.52 1.56 14.68
N GLY A 164 -9.59 2.13 15.88
CA GLY A 164 -10.20 1.48 17.04
C GLY A 164 -9.19 0.93 18.05
N ALA A 165 -7.97 1.47 18.12
CA ALA A 165 -7.09 1.21 19.25
C ALA A 165 -7.76 1.64 20.56
N GLY A 166 -7.57 0.87 21.63
CA GLY A 166 -8.15 1.16 22.93
C GLY A 166 -7.40 2.26 23.69
N LEU A 167 -6.08 2.28 23.58
CA LEU A 167 -5.18 3.28 24.12
C LEU A 167 -4.15 3.70 23.07
N VAL A 168 -3.83 4.99 23.03
CA VAL A 168 -2.78 5.53 22.15
C VAL A 168 -1.90 6.47 22.96
N THR A 169 -0.58 6.22 22.91
CA THR A 169 0.44 7.12 23.46
C THR A 169 1.33 7.61 22.34
N ILE A 170 1.57 8.91 22.28
CA ILE A 170 2.46 9.56 21.32
C ILE A 170 3.81 9.79 22.00
N GLY A 171 4.84 9.09 21.52
CA GLY A 171 6.23 9.32 21.85
C GLY A 171 6.81 10.43 20.97
N VAL A 172 7.19 11.56 21.56
CA VAL A 172 7.80 12.70 20.86
C VAL A 172 9.04 13.18 21.61
N PRO A 173 9.99 13.86 20.95
CA PRO A 173 11.07 14.58 21.63
C PRO A 173 10.55 15.39 22.82
N GLU A 174 11.19 15.28 23.98
CA GLU A 174 10.79 15.94 25.24
C GLU A 174 10.54 17.44 25.04
N SER A 175 11.40 18.13 24.27
CA SER A 175 11.24 19.56 23.97
C SER A 175 9.97 19.91 23.18
N LEU A 176 9.32 18.93 22.56
CA LEU A 176 8.09 19.10 21.77
C LEU A 176 6.83 18.67 22.52
N VAL A 177 6.94 18.10 23.72
CA VAL A 177 5.79 17.65 24.53
C VAL A 177 4.74 18.75 24.69
N PRO A 178 5.06 20.00 25.09
CA PRO A 178 4.04 21.05 25.24
C PRO A 178 3.32 21.39 23.94
N VAL A 179 4.03 21.34 22.81
CA VAL A 179 3.48 21.66 21.48
C VAL A 179 2.48 20.60 21.03
N VAL A 180 2.80 19.33 21.27
CA VAL A 180 1.93 18.21 20.88
C VAL A 180 0.78 18.05 21.87
N GLN A 181 1.05 18.15 23.17
CA GLN A 181 0.05 18.05 24.24
C GLN A 181 -1.08 19.08 24.09
N ALA A 182 -0.78 20.28 23.60
CA ALA A 182 -1.77 21.33 23.35
C ALA A 182 -2.75 21.00 22.19
N ARG A 183 -2.50 19.94 21.42
CA ARG A 183 -3.25 19.59 20.21
C ARG A 183 -4.09 18.32 20.33
N VAL A 184 -3.96 17.61 21.44
CA VAL A 184 -4.62 16.33 21.71
C VAL A 184 -5.43 16.39 23.00
N ALA A 185 -6.56 15.69 23.03
CA ALA A 185 -7.37 15.55 24.24
C ALA A 185 -7.47 14.09 24.68
N GLU A 186 -7.49 13.16 23.71
CA GLU A 186 -7.66 11.73 23.93
C GLU A 186 -6.32 10.99 24.06
N GLU A 187 -5.33 11.37 23.24
CA GLU A 187 -4.02 10.74 23.23
C GLU A 187 -3.17 11.12 24.45
N MET A 188 -2.45 10.14 24.97
CA MET A 188 -1.43 10.37 26.00
C MET A 188 -0.10 10.77 25.35
N ILE A 189 0.73 11.53 26.05
CA ILE A 189 2.06 11.90 25.57
C ILE A 189 3.14 11.22 26.40
N LEU A 190 4.15 10.66 25.74
CA LEU A 190 5.39 10.18 26.33
C LEU A 190 6.52 11.08 25.82
N GLY A 191 7.12 11.83 26.72
CA GLY A 191 8.34 12.58 26.44
C GLY A 191 9.53 11.65 26.28
N LEU A 192 10.26 11.80 25.17
CA LEU A 192 11.40 10.96 24.85
C LEU A 192 12.70 11.78 24.87
N PRO A 193 13.81 11.19 25.39
CA PRO A 193 15.12 11.82 25.34
C PRO A 193 15.46 12.36 23.95
N ASP A 194 15.76 13.65 23.88
CA ASP A 194 16.05 14.37 22.65
C ASP A 194 17.41 15.08 22.73
N ARG A 195 17.80 15.72 21.63
CA ARG A 195 19.06 16.47 21.53
C ARG A 195 18.92 17.96 21.91
N GLY A 196 17.76 18.37 22.44
CA GLY A 196 17.42 19.76 22.73
C GLY A 196 17.03 20.60 21.50
N ASP A 197 17.06 20.04 20.29
CA ASP A 197 16.70 20.70 19.03
C ASP A 197 15.38 20.13 18.43
N GLY A 198 14.59 19.43 19.24
CA GLY A 198 13.37 18.75 18.79
C GLY A 198 13.62 17.51 17.94
N THR A 199 14.81 16.88 18.02
CA THR A 199 15.11 15.59 17.38
C THR A 199 15.49 14.52 18.40
N LEU A 200 15.03 13.28 18.17
CA LEU A 200 15.26 12.17 19.10
C LEU A 200 16.75 11.86 19.28
N SER A 201 17.13 11.53 20.52
CA SER A 201 18.42 10.93 20.83
C SER A 201 18.30 9.40 20.79
N SER A 202 19.40 8.72 20.47
CA SER A 202 19.50 7.25 20.59
C SER A 202 19.18 6.74 22.00
N LYS A 203 19.32 7.57 23.03
CA LYS A 203 18.91 7.26 24.42
C LYS A 203 17.41 7.01 24.58
N ALA A 204 16.57 7.48 23.64
CA ALA A 204 15.14 7.22 23.66
C ALA A 204 14.79 5.73 23.55
N ALA A 205 15.70 4.90 23.01
CA ALA A 205 15.48 3.46 22.86
C ALA A 205 15.12 2.79 24.19
N ALA A 206 15.83 3.13 25.28
CA ALA A 206 15.59 2.53 26.58
C ALA A 206 14.18 2.86 27.13
N VAL A 207 13.73 4.10 26.95
CA VAL A 207 12.40 4.56 27.39
C VAL A 207 11.29 3.91 26.56
N ILE A 208 11.50 3.81 25.24
CA ILE A 208 10.55 3.16 24.33
C ILE A 208 10.42 1.68 24.67
N LEU A 209 11.53 0.97 24.86
CA LEU A 209 11.52 -0.46 25.20
C LEU A 209 10.85 -0.71 26.56
N ASP A 210 11.16 0.09 27.58
CA ASP A 210 10.51 -0.02 28.89
C ASP A 210 8.99 0.20 28.80
N PHE A 211 8.56 1.18 27.99
CA PHE A 211 7.14 1.43 27.78
C PHE A 211 6.44 0.29 27.02
N LEU A 212 7.09 -0.27 25.99
CA LEU A 212 6.57 -1.42 25.26
C LEU A 212 6.45 -2.65 26.17
N ASP A 213 7.45 -2.94 26.99
CA ASP A 213 7.43 -4.11 27.87
C ASP A 213 6.38 -3.99 28.99
N SER A 214 6.00 -2.76 29.39
CA SER A 214 5.16 -2.52 30.57
C SER A 214 3.74 -2.05 30.29
N ARG A 215 3.45 -1.51 29.09
CA ARG A 215 2.19 -0.81 28.80
C ARG A 215 1.64 -1.06 27.39
N ALA A 216 2.49 -1.16 26.37
CA ALA A 216 2.06 -1.12 24.97
C ALA A 216 2.24 -2.43 24.21
N ASP A 217 1.24 -2.79 23.41
CA ASP A 217 1.21 -4.03 22.62
C ASP A 217 1.93 -3.88 21.27
N LEU A 218 2.05 -2.66 20.74
CA LEU A 218 2.59 -2.39 19.41
C LEU A 218 3.28 -1.02 19.34
N LEU A 219 4.38 -0.97 18.59
CA LEU A 219 5.07 0.27 18.22
C LEU A 219 4.77 0.64 16.77
N ALA A 220 4.33 1.86 16.52
CA ALA A 220 4.44 2.49 15.20
C ALA A 220 5.53 3.56 15.26
N ILE A 221 6.50 3.54 14.36
CA ILE A 221 7.65 4.46 14.40
C ILE A 221 8.06 4.92 13.00
N GLY A 222 8.52 6.16 12.92
CA GLY A 222 9.17 6.66 11.71
C GLY A 222 8.61 7.95 11.10
N PRO A 223 7.29 8.22 11.11
CA PRO A 223 6.77 9.44 10.50
C PRO A 223 7.38 10.71 11.12
N GLY A 224 8.25 11.37 10.36
CA GLY A 224 8.85 12.65 10.75
C GLY A 224 9.85 12.61 11.90
N ILE A 225 10.48 11.47 12.20
CA ILE A 225 11.51 11.38 13.27
C ILE A 225 12.90 11.88 12.84
N GLY A 226 13.11 12.14 11.54
CA GLY A 226 14.37 12.63 10.97
C GLY A 226 15.39 11.53 10.64
N GLU A 227 16.49 11.92 9.99
CA GLU A 227 17.51 11.00 9.45
C GLU A 227 18.89 11.20 10.09
N SER A 228 18.93 11.22 11.43
CA SER A 228 20.18 11.39 12.16
C SER A 228 20.88 10.06 12.46
N ALA A 229 22.18 10.10 12.80
CA ALA A 229 22.89 8.92 13.30
C ALA A 229 22.27 8.39 14.61
N ASP A 230 21.68 9.26 15.42
CA ASP A 230 20.90 8.89 16.60
C ASP A 230 19.64 8.10 16.22
N CYS A 231 18.93 8.51 15.17
CA CYS A 231 17.75 7.80 14.66
C CYS A 231 18.12 6.40 14.14
N ARG A 232 19.24 6.26 13.42
CA ARG A 232 19.71 4.93 12.97
C ARG A 232 19.99 4.01 14.16
N LYS A 233 20.78 4.47 15.14
CA LYS A 233 21.07 3.71 16.37
C LYS A 233 19.81 3.37 17.16
N LEU A 234 18.86 4.30 17.23
CA LEU A 234 17.56 4.09 17.85
C LEU A 234 16.84 2.93 17.16
N MET A 235 16.66 2.99 15.84
CA MET A 235 15.99 1.94 15.06
C MET A 235 16.70 0.59 15.19
N GLU A 236 18.03 0.56 15.12
CA GLU A 236 18.80 -0.69 15.29
C GLU A 236 18.55 -1.33 16.66
N THR A 237 18.52 -0.52 17.72
CA THR A 237 18.28 -0.99 19.09
C THR A 237 16.87 -1.52 19.23
N LEU A 238 15.88 -0.79 18.72
CA LEU A 238 14.47 -1.19 18.78
C LEU A 238 14.22 -2.49 18.03
N ILE A 239 14.78 -2.66 16.82
CA ILE A 239 14.61 -3.88 16.03
C ILE A 239 15.21 -5.09 16.75
N LYS A 240 16.41 -4.96 17.30
CA LYS A 240 17.12 -6.08 17.96
C LYS A 240 16.54 -6.44 19.33
N SER A 241 15.86 -5.52 20.00
CA SER A 241 15.47 -5.68 21.41
C SER A 241 13.98 -5.69 21.67
N SER A 242 13.15 -5.09 20.82
CA SER A 242 11.69 -5.10 21.01
C SER A 242 11.14 -6.51 20.89
N ARG A 243 10.25 -6.87 21.83
CA ARG A 243 9.43 -8.10 21.79
C ARG A 243 8.01 -7.84 21.28
N SER A 244 7.66 -6.57 21.12
CA SER A 244 6.36 -6.13 20.61
C SER A 244 6.44 -5.95 19.08
N PRO A 245 5.38 -6.31 18.33
CA PRO A 245 5.29 -6.03 16.90
C PRO A 245 5.52 -4.56 16.56
N MET A 246 6.07 -4.29 15.38
CA MET A 246 6.41 -2.94 14.94
C MET A 246 5.85 -2.62 13.54
N VAL A 247 5.35 -1.40 13.37
CA VAL A 247 5.09 -0.79 12.07
C VAL A 247 6.13 0.30 11.86
N ILE A 248 6.96 0.16 10.82
CA ILE A 248 8.04 1.09 10.50
C ILE A 248 7.70 1.81 9.20
N ASP A 249 7.65 3.13 9.25
CA ASP A 249 7.27 3.99 8.13
C ASP A 249 8.31 5.11 7.89
N ALA A 250 8.26 5.77 6.73
CA ALA A 250 8.94 7.03 6.42
C ALA A 250 10.42 7.11 6.90
N ASP A 251 10.77 8.11 7.73
CA ASP A 251 12.15 8.32 8.21
C ASP A 251 12.69 7.09 8.98
N GLY A 252 11.79 6.28 9.57
CA GLY A 252 12.14 5.00 10.21
C GLY A 252 12.60 3.94 9.21
N ILE A 253 12.03 3.92 8.00
CA ILE A 253 12.51 3.08 6.88
C ILE A 253 13.82 3.64 6.34
N ASN A 254 13.93 4.96 6.16
CA ASN A 254 15.15 5.61 5.66
C ASN A 254 16.34 5.37 6.60
N ALA A 255 16.10 5.28 7.90
CA ALA A 255 17.11 4.93 8.89
C ALA A 255 17.69 3.51 8.69
N LEU A 256 16.99 2.61 7.98
CA LEU A 256 17.42 1.24 7.67
C LEU A 256 18.06 1.11 6.28
N GLN A 257 18.21 2.21 5.53
CA GLN A 257 18.80 2.19 4.21
C GLN A 257 20.23 1.62 4.26
N GLY A 258 20.49 0.58 3.47
CA GLY A 258 21.78 -0.13 3.43
C GLY A 258 21.91 -1.31 4.40
N GLU A 259 21.02 -1.44 5.39
CA GLU A 259 21.15 -2.42 6.50
C GLU A 259 19.92 -3.35 6.62
N LYS A 260 19.35 -3.79 5.49
CA LYS A 260 18.12 -4.61 5.46
C LYS A 260 18.22 -5.92 6.25
N SER A 261 19.43 -6.46 6.42
CA SER A 261 19.68 -7.71 7.16
C SER A 261 19.33 -7.59 8.64
N ILE A 262 19.27 -6.38 9.20
CA ILE A 262 18.87 -6.18 10.59
C ILE A 262 17.44 -6.61 10.87
N LEU A 263 16.56 -6.57 9.87
CA LEU A 263 15.17 -7.02 9.99
C LEU A 263 15.08 -8.52 10.31
N LEU A 264 16.08 -9.31 9.93
CA LEU A 264 16.18 -10.74 10.26
C LEU A 264 16.54 -10.98 11.73
N GLN A 265 16.95 -9.94 12.46
CA GLN A 265 17.29 -9.99 13.87
C GLN A 265 16.13 -9.54 14.76
N ALA A 266 14.96 -9.26 14.18
CA ALA A 266 13.78 -8.86 14.93
C ALA A 266 13.22 -10.01 15.77
N ASN A 267 12.86 -9.74 17.03
CA ASN A 267 12.23 -10.75 17.90
C ASN A 267 10.70 -10.80 17.76
N ALA A 268 10.11 -9.89 16.98
CA ALA A 268 8.67 -9.77 16.76
C ALA A 268 8.37 -9.39 15.31
N GLY A 269 7.10 -9.50 14.91
CA GLY A 269 6.67 -9.18 13.55
C GLY A 269 6.90 -7.70 13.20
N ILE A 270 7.41 -7.44 12.00
CA ILE A 270 7.62 -6.09 11.46
C ILE A 270 6.78 -5.91 10.19
N ILE A 271 6.05 -4.79 10.13
CA ILE A 271 5.39 -4.30 8.91
C ILE A 271 6.15 -3.06 8.44
N LEU A 272 6.53 -3.03 7.16
CA LEU A 272 7.11 -1.86 6.51
C LEU A 272 6.08 -1.23 5.57
N THR A 273 6.04 0.10 5.50
CA THR A 273 5.12 0.85 4.61
C THR A 273 5.85 1.77 3.63
N PRO A 274 6.82 1.27 2.83
CA PRO A 274 7.60 2.12 1.93
C PRO A 274 6.76 2.62 0.75
N HIS A 275 7.08 3.80 0.28
CA HIS A 275 6.77 4.22 -1.09
C HIS A 275 7.88 3.76 -2.05
N PRO A 276 7.69 3.82 -3.38
CA PRO A 276 8.72 3.41 -4.36
C PRO A 276 10.03 4.22 -4.32
N GLY A 277 10.00 5.46 -3.81
CA GLY A 277 11.18 6.32 -3.65
C GLY A 277 12.04 6.00 -2.45
#